data_AF-A0A351EN90-F1
#
_entry.id   AF-A0A351EN90-F1
#
_cell.length_a   1.000
_cell.length_b   1.000
_cell.length_c   1.000
_cell.angle_alpha   90.00
_cell.angle_beta   90.00
_cell.angle_gamma   90.00
#
_symmetry.space_group_name_H-M   'P 1'
#
loop_
_entity.id
_entity.type
_entity.pdbx_description
1 polymer ?
#
loop_
_entity_poly.entity_id
_entity_poly.type
_entity_poly.pdbx_seq_one_letter_code
_entity_poly.pdbx_strand_id
1 'polypeptide(L)'
;MTVNNLRAAAIADAMCDIREIDATGIDRNSIELIGKRLLELAKNRDLFPWSDFPSLASNDGSTLYLLSQDEDHRFALYIQS
;
A
#
# COMPACT_ATOMS: atom_id res chain seq x y z
N MET A 1 -14.00 1.59 -16.08
CA MET A 1 -13.00 1.97 -15.06
C MET A 1 -11.69 1.30 -15.43
N THR A 2 -10.58 2.04 -15.44
CA THR A 2 -9.24 1.48 -15.67
C THR A 2 -8.71 0.84 -14.37
N VAL A 3 -7.83 -0.15 -14.48
CA VAL A 3 -7.18 -0.82 -13.34
C VAL A 3 -6.49 0.18 -12.41
N ASN A 4 -5.90 1.24 -12.96
CA ASN A 4 -5.27 2.32 -12.20
C ASN A 4 -6.24 3.05 -11.26
N ASN A 5 -7.48 3.30 -11.69
CA ASN A 5 -8.47 3.98 -10.85
C ASN A 5 -8.97 3.06 -9.73
N LEU A 6 -9.12 1.76 -10.01
CA LEU A 6 -9.50 0.77 -9.00
C LEU A 6 -8.39 0.58 -7.98
N ARG A 7 -7.13 0.53 -8.43
CA ARG A 7 -5.96 0.50 -7.55
C ARG A 7 -5.90 1.74 -6.65
N ALA A 8 -6.04 2.93 -7.23
CA ALA A 8 -6.02 4.18 -6.47
C ALA A 8 -7.12 4.21 -5.41
N ALA A 9 -8.34 3.77 -5.75
CA ALA A 9 -9.44 3.67 -4.80
C ALA A 9 -9.14 2.67 -3.67
N ALA A 10 -8.63 1.49 -3.99
CA ALA A 10 -8.28 0.48 -2.98
C ALA A 10 -7.14 0.93 -2.05
N ILE A 11 -6.15 1.65 -2.59
CA ILE A 11 -5.06 2.23 -1.78
C ILE A 11 -5.60 3.35 -0.89
N ALA A 12 -6.45 4.23 -1.41
CA ALA A 12 -7.06 5.31 -0.62
C ALA A 12 -7.93 4.77 0.52
N ASP A 13 -8.71 3.72 0.25
CA ASP A 13 -9.52 3.01 1.24
C ASP A 13 -8.65 2.38 2.34
N ALA A 14 -7.55 1.73 1.97
CA ALA A 14 -6.60 1.18 2.94
C ALA A 14 -5.91 2.28 3.78
N MET A 15 -5.52 3.40 3.17
CA MET A 15 -4.91 4.53 3.88
C MET A 15 -5.91 5.21 4.83
N CYS A 16 -7.18 5.30 4.44
CA CYS A 16 -8.26 5.83 5.29
C CYS A 16 -8.40 4.98 6.57
N ASP A 17 -8.47 3.66 6.44
CA ASP A 17 -8.57 2.76 7.59
C ASP A 17 -7.35 2.86 8.51
N ILE A 18 -6.15 2.98 7.94
CA ILE A 18 -4.92 3.16 8.72
C ILE A 18 -4.98 4.45 9.54
N ARG A 19 -5.53 5.54 8.98
CA ARG A 19 -5.74 6.81 9.70
C ARG A 19 -6.75 6.66 10.83
N GLU A 20 -7.85 5.93 10.60
CA GLU A 20 -8.84 5.67 11.64
C GLU A 20 -8.25 4.84 12.79
N ILE A 21 -7.41 3.86 12.48
CA ILE A 21 -6.67 3.08 13.47
C ILE A 21 -5.71 3.99 14.26
N ASP A 22 -4.94 4.83 13.57
CA ASP A 22 -3.99 5.78 14.19
C ASP A 22 -4.69 6.82 15.08
N ALA A 23 -5.92 7.24 14.75
CA ALA A 23 -6.68 8.20 15.54
C ALA A 23 -6.93 7.74 16.99
N THR A 24 -6.90 6.44 17.24
CA THR A 24 -7.05 5.85 18.58
C THR A 24 -5.72 5.68 19.33
N GLY A 25 -4.59 5.92 18.65
CA GLY A 25 -3.23 5.69 19.12
C GLY A 25 -2.59 4.43 18.53
N ILE A 26 -1.28 4.47 18.33
CA ILE A 26 -0.51 3.33 17.83
C ILE A 26 -0.12 2.43 19.00
N ASP A 27 -0.87 1.35 19.17
CA ASP A 27 -0.50 0.23 20.03
C ASP A 27 -0.31 -1.07 19.22
N ARG A 28 0.00 -2.17 19.91
CA ARG A 28 0.27 -3.46 19.25
C ARG A 28 -0.94 -4.01 18.47
N ASN A 29 -2.16 -3.79 18.96
CA ASN A 29 -3.40 -4.13 18.28
C ASN A 29 -3.58 -3.26 17.02
N SER A 30 -3.30 -1.96 17.10
CA SER A 30 -3.32 -1.05 15.95
C SER A 30 -2.39 -1.54 14.84
N ILE A 31 -1.17 -1.95 15.18
CA ILE A 31 -0.22 -2.52 14.20
C ILE A 31 -0.76 -3.81 13.58
N GLU A 32 -1.40 -4.68 14.36
CA GLU A 32 -1.99 -5.92 13.84
C GLU A 32 -3.14 -5.64 12.87
N LEU A 33 -3.99 -4.65 13.17
CA LEU A 33 -5.08 -4.21 12.29
C LEU A 33 -4.54 -3.62 10.98
N ILE A 34 -3.51 -2.77 11.05
CA ILE A 34 -2.83 -2.24 9.86
C ILE A 34 -2.27 -3.39 9.02
N GLY A 35 -1.61 -4.38 9.64
CA GLY A 35 -1.09 -5.57 8.96
C GLY A 35 -2.18 -6.39 8.27
N LYS A 36 -3.32 -6.61 8.94
CA LYS A 36 -4.49 -7.28 8.34
C LYS A 36 -5.02 -6.50 7.14
N ARG A 37 -5.10 -5.17 7.24
CA ARG A 37 -5.59 -4.32 6.14
C ARG A 37 -4.66 -4.36 4.93
N LEU A 38 -3.35 -4.32 5.15
CA LEU A 38 -2.35 -4.50 4.09
C LEU A 38 -2.45 -5.88 3.44
N LEU A 39 -2.70 -6.94 4.23
CA LEU A 39 -2.91 -8.28 3.71
C LEU A 39 -4.16 -8.37 2.81
N GLU A 40 -5.26 -7.74 3.20
CA GLU A 40 -6.46 -7.66 2.36
C GLU A 40 -6.19 -6.90 1.05
N LEU A 41 -5.45 -5.78 1.11
CA LEU A 41 -5.04 -5.07 -0.11
C LEU A 41 -4.19 -5.95 -1.02
N ALA A 42 -3.24 -6.71 -0.46
CA ALA A 42 -2.35 -7.60 -1.18
C ALA A 42 -3.05 -8.82 -1.80
N LYS A 43 -4.25 -9.19 -1.34
CA LYS A 43 -5.07 -10.24 -2.00
C LYS A 43 -5.56 -9.80 -3.37
N ASN A 44 -5.72 -8.49 -3.61
CA ASN A 44 -6.19 -7.93 -4.88
C ASN A 44 -5.05 -7.84 -5.91
N ARG A 45 -4.43 -8.98 -6.24
CA ARG A 45 -3.29 -9.05 -7.16
C ARG A 45 -3.58 -8.48 -8.54
N ASP A 46 -4.84 -8.55 -8.99
CA ASP A 46 -5.28 -7.96 -10.25
C ASP A 46 -5.12 -6.44 -10.31
N LEU A 47 -5.06 -5.76 -9.15
CA LEU A 47 -4.80 -4.31 -9.07
C LEU A 47 -3.30 -3.98 -9.21
N PHE A 48 -2.42 -4.96 -9.03
CA PHE A 48 -0.97 -4.79 -9.06
C PHE A 48 -0.33 -5.70 -10.12
N PRO A 49 -0.65 -5.51 -11.42
CA PRO A 49 -0.05 -6.31 -12.48
C PRO A 49 1.44 -5.99 -12.60
N TRP A 50 2.26 -7.02 -12.84
CA TRP A 50 3.71 -6.89 -13.04
C TRP A 50 4.09 -5.94 -14.18
N SER A 51 3.21 -5.74 -15.16
CA SER A 51 3.41 -4.79 -16.27
C SER A 51 3.53 -3.33 -15.81
N ASP A 52 2.89 -2.99 -14.69
CA ASP A 52 2.89 -1.63 -14.14
C ASP A 52 4.12 -1.37 -13.25
N PHE A 53 4.75 -2.43 -12.76
CA PHE A 53 5.90 -2.38 -11.85
C PHE A 53 7.06 -3.18 -12.45
N PRO A 54 7.64 -2.75 -13.58
CA PRO A 54 8.72 -3.48 -14.23
C PRO A 54 10.00 -3.41 -13.39
N SER A 55 10.42 -4.52 -12.80
CA SER A 55 11.68 -4.59 -12.07
C SER A 55 12.85 -4.09 -12.94
N LEU A 56 13.51 -3.03 -12.47
CA LEU A 56 14.70 -2.53 -13.13
C LEU A 56 15.82 -3.50 -12.78
N ALA A 57 16.09 -4.45 -13.66
CA ALA A 57 17.12 -5.50 -13.55
C ALA A 57 18.55 -4.92 -13.51
N SER A 58 18.83 -4.07 -12.53
CA SER A 58 20.13 -3.46 -12.27
C SER A 58 20.76 -4.19 -11.10
N ASN A 59 21.21 -5.41 -11.41
CA ASN A 59 22.13 -6.31 -10.72
C ASN A 59 22.06 -6.59 -9.20
N ASP A 60 21.42 -5.82 -8.32
CA ASP A 60 21.40 -6.14 -6.87
C ASP A 60 20.25 -5.51 -6.04
N GLY A 61 19.33 -4.76 -6.63
CA GLY A 61 18.35 -3.97 -5.86
C GLY A 61 16.89 -4.22 -6.20
N SER A 62 16.09 -4.65 -5.22
CA SER A 62 14.63 -4.61 -5.30
C SER A 62 14.15 -3.19 -5.64
N THR A 63 13.23 -3.03 -6.60
CA THR A 63 12.73 -1.70 -6.96
C THR A 63 11.57 -1.33 -6.05
N LEU A 64 11.67 -0.20 -5.35
CA LEU A 64 10.59 0.33 -4.51
C LEU A 64 9.79 1.37 -5.28
N TYR A 65 8.50 1.12 -5.47
CA TYR A 65 7.57 2.07 -6.05
C TYR A 65 6.68 2.65 -4.95
N LEU A 66 6.67 3.99 -4.84
CA LEU A 66 5.75 4.68 -3.95
C LEU A 66 4.34 4.61 -4.53
N LEU A 67 3.43 3.97 -3.80
CA LEU A 67 2.03 3.82 -4.19
C LEU A 67 1.18 4.97 -3.67
N SER A 68 1.40 5.35 -2.41
CA SER A 68 0.70 6.45 -1.76
C SER A 68 1.50 6.92 -0.56
N GLN A 69 1.41 8.21 -0.28
CA GLN A 69 1.98 8.82 0.91
C GLN A 69 0.92 9.67 1.60
N ASP A 70 0.92 9.64 2.92
CA ASP A 70 0.08 10.48 3.73
C ASP A 70 0.51 11.96 3.70
N GLU A 71 -0.43 12.90 3.82
CA GLU A 71 -0.13 14.34 3.85
C GLU A 71 0.68 14.71 5.11
N ASP A 72 0.44 14.04 6.23
CA ASP A 72 1.23 14.22 7.46
C ASP A 72 2.56 13.46 7.43
N HIS A 73 2.90 12.81 6.31
CA HIS A 73 4.09 11.97 6.11
C HIS A 73 4.26 10.84 7.15
N ARG A 74 3.22 10.53 7.93
CA ARG A 74 3.24 9.48 8.97
C ARG A 74 3.30 8.07 8.38
N PHE A 75 2.64 7.88 7.24
CA PHE A 75 2.57 6.60 6.55
C PHE A 75 2.90 6.77 5.08
N ALA A 76 3.65 5.81 4.53
CA ALA A 76 3.92 5.70 3.12
C ALA A 76 3.83 4.23 2.72
N LEU A 77 3.10 3.95 1.65
CA LEU A 77 2.92 2.62 1.11
C LEU A 77 3.84 2.46 -0.11
N TYR A 78 4.69 1.43 -0.03
CA TYR A 78 5.58 1.05 -1.12
C TYR A 78 5.23 -0.36 -1.61
N ILE A 79 5.39 -0.59 -2.90
CA ILE A 79 5.47 -1.94 -3.46
C ILE A 79 6.92 -2.22 -3.85
N GLN A 80 7.39 -3.40 -3.46
CA GLN A 80 8.70 -3.89 -3.84
C GLN A 80 8.52 -4.92 -4.95
N SER A 81 9.17 -4.69 -6.09
CA SER A 81 9.22 -5.62 -7.23
C SER A 81 10.63 -6.14 -7.50
#